data_AF-A0AAV5A957-F1
#
_entry.id   AF-A0AAV5A957-F1
#
_cell.length_a   1.000
_cell.length_b   1.000
_cell.length_c   1.000
_cell.angle_alpha   90.00
_cell.angle_beta   90.00
_cell.angle_gamma   90.00
#
_symmetry.space_group_name_H-M   'P 1'
#
loop_
_entity.id
_entity.type
_entity.pdbx_description
1 polymer ?
#
loop_
_entity_poly.entity_id
_entity_poly.type
_entity_poly.pdbx_seq_one_letter_code
_entity_poly.pdbx_strand_id
1 'polypeptide(L)'
;MPWPEDFLLIGGIPFEAVEKHYYPHYSALLYDVFPPGSPFMVSPSGPTNVRWHSDFSIQVAHHVFLTPLVVEIKPATHFDTISAREYADWQMRQRLTSLMSAPIHLPTVYGLSFLGRRVCFYRLEEGGEVIPFSIPRDPDIVNDVAPQQGWRMDILEQDTEDQIRDLVITI
;
A
#
# COMPACT_ATOMS: atom_id res chain seq x y z
N MET A 1 16.09 -13.87 -2.05
CA MET A 1 17.24 -13.07 -1.55
C MET A 1 16.69 -12.22 -0.44
N PRO A 2 17.40 -12.01 0.68
CA PRO A 2 16.92 -11.15 1.75
C PRO A 2 16.76 -9.71 1.26
N TRP A 3 15.97 -8.91 1.98
CA TRP A 3 15.88 -7.48 1.72
C TRP A 3 17.24 -6.76 1.70
N PRO A 4 17.37 -5.66 0.92
CA PRO A 4 18.61 -4.87 0.88
C PRO A 4 18.92 -4.26 2.25
N GLU A 5 20.21 -4.14 2.59
CA GLU A 5 20.67 -3.64 3.90
C GLU A 5 20.07 -2.27 4.25
N ASP A 6 19.96 -1.37 3.28
CA ASP A 6 19.36 -0.04 3.45
C ASP A 6 17.88 -0.09 3.87
N PHE A 7 17.15 -1.11 3.40
CA PHE A 7 15.76 -1.33 3.81
C PHE A 7 15.68 -1.86 5.23
N LEU A 8 16.57 -2.77 5.63
CA LEU A 8 16.57 -3.39 6.97
C LEU A 8 16.69 -2.36 8.11
N LEU A 9 17.25 -1.18 7.83
CA LEU A 9 17.29 -0.05 8.76
C LEU A 9 15.90 0.43 9.21
N ILE A 10 14.82 0.08 8.49
CA ILE A 10 13.43 0.35 8.89
C ILE A 10 13.09 -0.25 10.27
N GLY A 11 13.79 -1.33 10.68
CA GLY A 11 13.63 -1.94 12.00
C GLY A 11 14.07 -1.04 13.16
N GLY A 12 14.91 -0.02 12.88
CA GLY A 12 15.37 0.96 13.86
C GLY A 12 14.52 2.23 13.94
N ILE A 13 13.48 2.38 13.11
CA ILE A 13 12.62 3.57 13.14
C ILE A 13 11.77 3.57 14.41
N PRO A 14 11.79 4.66 15.22
CA PRO A 14 10.94 4.78 16.39
C PRO A 14 9.45 4.67 16.05
N PHE A 15 8.64 4.11 16.94
CA PHE A 15 7.20 3.94 16.72
C PHE A 15 6.50 5.29 16.46
N GLU A 16 6.94 6.35 17.14
CA GLU A 16 6.41 7.71 17.04
C GLU A 16 6.94 8.49 15.82
N ALA A 17 7.77 7.86 14.99
CA ALA A 17 8.32 8.50 13.81
C ALA A 17 7.20 8.96 12.86
N VAL A 18 7.31 10.20 12.38
CA VAL A 18 6.39 10.74 11.37
C VAL A 18 6.61 10.09 10.00
N GLU A 19 5.58 10.13 9.16
CA GLU A 19 5.46 9.45 7.86
C GLU A 19 6.71 9.56 6.98
N LYS A 20 7.27 10.78 6.87
CA LYS A 20 8.47 11.06 6.06
C LYS A 20 9.71 10.23 6.42
N HIS A 21 9.82 9.70 7.63
CA HIS A 21 10.97 8.86 8.01
C HIS A 21 10.91 7.48 7.35
N TYR A 22 9.74 7.03 6.91
CA TYR A 22 9.58 5.75 6.25
C TYR A 22 9.91 5.81 4.74
N TYR A 23 9.82 6.99 4.11
CA TYR A 23 9.95 7.13 2.66
C TYR A 23 11.29 6.65 2.08
N PRO A 24 12.47 6.97 2.66
CA PRO A 24 13.73 6.51 2.10
C PRO A 24 13.82 4.98 2.08
N HIS A 25 13.34 4.32 3.14
CA HIS A 25 13.36 2.87 3.25
C HIS A 25 12.40 2.22 2.26
N TYR A 26 11.15 2.68 2.18
CA TYR A 26 10.21 2.15 1.19
C TYR A 26 10.63 2.47 -0.25
N SER A 27 11.31 3.59 -0.50
CA SER A 27 11.91 3.87 -1.80
C SER A 27 13.00 2.85 -2.12
N ALA A 28 13.89 2.54 -1.17
CA ALA A 28 14.93 1.52 -1.36
C ALA A 28 14.33 0.13 -1.63
N LEU A 29 13.30 -0.27 -0.88
CA LEU A 29 12.55 -1.51 -1.13
C LEU A 29 11.98 -1.54 -2.55
N LEU A 30 11.31 -0.47 -2.96
CA LEU A 30 10.66 -0.42 -4.27
C LEU A 30 11.66 -0.40 -5.41
N TYR A 31 12.84 0.19 -5.24
CA TYR A 31 13.93 0.06 -6.21
C TYR A 31 14.58 -1.33 -6.22
N ASP A 32 14.49 -2.11 -5.15
CA ASP A 32 14.91 -3.51 -5.14
C ASP A 32 13.94 -4.40 -5.92
N VAL A 33 12.63 -4.29 -5.61
CA VAL A 33 11.62 -5.12 -6.25
C VAL A 33 11.21 -4.65 -7.65
N PHE A 34 11.42 -3.37 -7.98
CA PHE A 34 11.22 -2.79 -9.31
C PHE A 34 12.49 -2.08 -9.78
N PRO A 35 13.53 -2.84 -10.17
CA PRO A 35 14.83 -2.27 -10.47
C PRO A 35 14.81 -1.36 -11.71
N PRO A 36 15.70 -0.34 -11.77
CA PRO A 36 15.88 0.46 -12.98
C PRO A 36 16.19 -0.41 -14.20
N GLY A 37 15.51 -0.14 -15.31
CA GLY A 37 15.62 -0.94 -16.53
C GLY A 37 14.68 -2.15 -16.59
N SER A 38 13.93 -2.43 -15.52
CA SER A 38 12.74 -3.27 -15.59
C SER A 38 11.66 -2.58 -16.45
N PRO A 39 10.65 -3.32 -16.94
CA PRO A 39 9.52 -2.73 -17.66
C PRO A 39 8.57 -1.93 -16.77
N PHE A 40 8.90 -1.75 -15.49
CA PHE A 40 8.10 -1.03 -14.51
C PHE A 40 8.62 0.39 -14.30
N MET A 41 7.70 1.34 -14.13
CA MET A 41 8.03 2.70 -13.70
C MET A 41 7.50 2.96 -12.29
N VAL A 42 8.41 3.27 -11.37
CA VAL A 42 8.09 3.69 -9.99
C VAL A 42 7.96 5.21 -9.98
N SER A 43 6.77 5.73 -9.70
CA SER A 43 6.56 7.18 -9.56
C SER A 43 5.85 7.52 -8.25
N PRO A 44 6.32 8.54 -7.52
CA PRO A 44 5.48 9.25 -6.57
C PRO A 44 4.20 9.72 -7.27
N SER A 45 3.04 9.49 -6.68
CA SER A 45 1.84 10.21 -7.05
C SER A 45 1.81 11.52 -6.24
N GLY A 46 1.63 12.63 -6.96
CA GLY A 46 1.29 13.90 -6.32
C GLY A 46 -0.16 13.86 -5.79
N PRO A 47 -0.61 14.91 -5.10
CA PRO A 47 -2.00 15.00 -4.66
C PRO A 47 -2.94 14.78 -5.85
N THR A 48 -3.73 13.71 -5.79
CA THR A 48 -4.87 13.54 -6.70
C THR A 48 -5.81 14.73 -6.49
N ASN A 49 -6.62 15.11 -7.48
CA ASN A 49 -7.58 16.23 -7.38
C ASN A 49 -8.66 16.05 -6.28
N VAL A 50 -8.56 15.02 -5.45
CA VAL A 50 -9.35 14.80 -4.26
C VAL A 50 -8.80 15.73 -3.16
N ARG A 51 -9.64 16.65 -2.69
CA ARG A 51 -9.34 17.80 -1.80
C ARG A 51 -8.68 17.49 -0.44
N TRP A 52 -8.20 16.28 -0.17
CA TRP A 52 -7.78 15.84 1.15
C TRP A 52 -6.39 15.16 1.11
N HIS A 53 -5.41 15.93 1.58
CA HIS A 53 -4.04 15.57 1.99
C HIS A 53 -3.04 15.05 0.95
N SER A 54 -1.80 15.53 1.11
CA SER A 54 -0.63 15.23 0.28
C SER A 54 0.04 13.96 0.79
N ASP A 55 -0.57 12.83 0.46
CA ASP A 55 -0.04 11.53 0.85
C ASP A 55 0.75 10.91 -0.28
N PHE A 56 1.96 10.45 0.05
CA PHE A 56 2.86 9.83 -0.91
C PHE A 56 2.32 8.44 -1.24
N SER A 57 1.85 8.27 -2.47
CA SER A 57 1.71 6.93 -3.03
C SER A 57 2.75 6.66 -4.07
N ILE A 58 3.05 5.40 -4.27
CA ILE A 58 3.79 4.98 -5.45
C ILE A 58 2.83 4.26 -6.37
N GLN A 59 2.87 4.65 -7.63
CA GLN A 59 2.26 3.90 -8.72
C GLN A 59 3.38 3.17 -9.46
N VAL A 60 3.20 1.86 -9.60
CA VAL A 60 4.04 1.04 -10.47
C VAL A 60 3.20 0.61 -11.66
N ALA A 61 3.65 0.92 -12.87
CA ALA A 61 2.96 0.52 -14.11
C ALA A 61 3.94 -0.20 -15.03
N HIS A 62 3.51 -1.32 -15.62
CA HIS A 62 4.27 -2.06 -16.62
C HIS A 62 3.99 -1.51 -18.03
N HIS A 63 5.06 -1.31 -18.81
CA HIS A 63 5.01 -0.65 -20.12
C HIS A 63 4.11 -1.33 -21.17
N VAL A 64 3.75 -2.61 -20.99
CA VAL A 64 2.97 -3.40 -21.97
C VAL A 64 1.64 -3.90 -21.41
N PHE A 65 1.54 -4.09 -20.09
CA PHE A 65 0.37 -4.63 -19.39
C PHE A 65 0.10 -3.68 -18.24
N LEU A 66 -1.02 -2.98 -18.24
CA LEU A 66 -1.22 -1.86 -17.31
C LEU A 66 -1.58 -2.33 -15.89
N THR A 67 -1.00 -3.41 -15.35
CA THR A 67 -1.29 -3.86 -13.98
C THR A 67 -0.72 -2.84 -13.00
N PRO A 68 -1.54 -1.97 -12.37
CA PRO A 68 -1.02 -0.96 -11.49
C PRO A 68 -0.82 -1.57 -10.10
N LEU A 69 0.30 -1.25 -9.47
CA LEU A 69 0.47 -1.40 -8.02
C LEU A 69 0.36 -0.03 -7.36
N VAL A 70 -0.55 0.11 -6.40
CA VAL A 70 -0.68 1.28 -5.54
C VAL A 70 -0.04 1.00 -4.19
N VAL A 71 0.91 1.82 -3.76
CA VAL A 71 1.52 1.69 -2.43
C VAL A 71 1.20 2.92 -1.59
N GLU A 72 0.57 2.74 -0.43
CA GLU A 72 0.36 3.78 0.58
C GLU A 72 1.25 3.53 1.79
N ILE A 73 1.84 4.58 2.35
CA ILE A 73 2.69 4.51 3.53
C ILE A 73 2.16 5.47 4.60
N LYS A 74 2.01 5.00 5.82
CA LYS A 74 1.59 5.78 6.99
C LYS A 74 2.47 5.50 8.21
N PRO A 75 2.51 6.41 9.20
CA PRO A 75 3.23 6.19 10.46
C PRO A 75 2.79 4.92 11.20
N ALA A 76 3.69 4.32 11.99
CA ALA A 76 3.35 3.16 12.82
C ALA A 76 2.28 3.48 13.88
N THR A 77 2.22 4.71 14.39
CA THR A 77 1.18 5.16 15.35
C THR A 77 -0.25 5.02 14.83
N HIS A 78 -0.44 4.98 13.51
CA HIS A 78 -1.76 4.75 12.92
C HIS A 78 -2.26 3.33 13.22
N PHE A 79 -1.37 2.37 13.48
CA PHE A 79 -1.74 0.98 13.76
C PHE A 79 -2.60 0.84 15.01
N ASP A 80 -2.42 1.67 16.05
CA ASP A 80 -3.19 1.58 17.29
C ASP A 80 -4.43 2.48 17.32
N THR A 81 -4.60 3.33 16.30
CA THR A 81 -5.69 4.31 16.24
C THR A 81 -6.78 3.88 15.25
N ILE A 82 -7.98 3.55 15.74
CA ILE A 82 -9.11 3.08 14.90
C ILE A 82 -9.38 4.03 13.73
N SER A 83 -9.52 5.33 14.00
CA SER A 83 -9.80 6.33 12.96
C SER A 83 -8.67 6.47 11.94
N ALA A 84 -7.41 6.26 12.34
CA ALA A 84 -6.27 6.35 11.43
C ALA A 84 -6.19 5.12 10.52
N ARG A 85 -6.53 3.93 11.02
CA ARG A 85 -6.66 2.72 10.19
C ARG A 85 -7.83 2.82 9.22
N GLU A 86 -8.98 3.30 9.70
CA GLU A 86 -10.16 3.56 8.87
C GLU A 86 -9.82 4.52 7.73
N TYR A 87 -9.07 5.59 8.03
CA TYR A 87 -8.61 6.54 7.01
C TYR A 87 -7.65 5.89 6.00
N ALA A 88 -6.68 5.09 6.44
CA ALA A 88 -5.75 4.39 5.56
C ALA A 88 -6.46 3.37 4.63
N ASP A 89 -7.42 2.61 5.14
CA ASP A 89 -8.25 1.69 4.34
C ASP A 89 -9.09 2.46 3.32
N TRP A 90 -9.77 3.52 3.76
CA TRP A 90 -10.57 4.37 2.88
C TRP A 90 -9.73 4.95 1.74
N GLN A 91 -8.54 5.49 2.04
CA GLN A 91 -7.63 6.04 1.03
C GLN A 91 -7.20 5.00 0.01
N MET A 92 -6.80 3.80 0.46
CA MET A 92 -6.41 2.72 -0.44
C MET A 92 -7.56 2.34 -1.38
N ARG A 93 -8.78 2.14 -0.84
CA ARG A 93 -9.97 1.82 -1.65
C ARG A 93 -10.31 2.91 -2.65
N GLN A 94 -10.23 4.18 -2.24
CA GLN A 94 -10.45 5.33 -3.14
C GLN A 94 -9.44 5.33 -4.29
N ARG A 95 -8.16 5.07 -4.02
CA ARG A 95 -7.13 5.02 -5.07
C ARG A 95 -7.37 3.87 -6.04
N LEU A 96 -7.64 2.67 -5.53
CA LEU A 96 -7.95 1.51 -6.38
C LEU A 96 -9.19 1.78 -7.25
N THR A 97 -10.29 2.22 -6.66
CA THR A 97 -11.54 2.51 -7.40
C THR A 97 -11.39 3.65 -8.40
N SER A 98 -10.55 4.66 -8.11
CA SER A 98 -10.27 5.73 -9.08
C SER A 98 -9.59 5.23 -10.35
N LEU A 99 -8.83 4.14 -10.27
CA LEU A 99 -8.19 3.51 -11.43
C LEU A 99 -9.19 2.78 -12.33
N MET A 100 -10.32 2.30 -11.79
CA MET A 100 -11.40 1.74 -12.62
C MET A 100 -12.10 2.77 -13.49
N SER A 101 -12.05 4.04 -13.09
CA SER A 101 -12.63 5.13 -13.89
C SER A 101 -11.73 5.53 -15.05
N ALA A 102 -10.53 4.93 -15.17
CA ALA A 102 -9.65 5.16 -16.29
C ALA A 102 -10.27 4.59 -17.59
N PRO A 103 -10.02 5.22 -18.76
CA PRO A 103 -10.55 4.76 -20.05
C PRO A 103 -9.95 3.43 -20.53
N ILE A 104 -9.12 2.79 -19.72
CA ILE A 104 -8.41 1.56 -20.05
C ILE A 104 -8.93 0.45 -19.15
N HIS A 105 -9.24 -0.71 -19.75
CA HIS A 105 -9.66 -1.88 -19.02
C HIS A 105 -8.44 -2.47 -18.26
N LEU A 106 -8.50 -2.42 -16.93
CA LEU A 106 -7.49 -3.00 -16.05
C LEU A 106 -8.04 -4.32 -15.50
N PRO A 107 -7.39 -5.47 -15.71
CA PRO A 107 -7.94 -6.76 -15.29
C PRO A 107 -7.94 -6.91 -13.76
N THR A 108 -6.83 -6.57 -13.12
CA THR A 108 -6.67 -6.60 -11.67
C THR A 108 -5.73 -5.48 -11.26
N VAL A 109 -6.07 -4.77 -10.20
CA VAL A 109 -5.20 -3.72 -9.61
C VAL A 109 -4.82 -4.15 -8.20
N TYR A 110 -3.54 -4.02 -7.87
CA TYR A 110 -3.04 -4.41 -6.56
C TYR A 110 -2.73 -3.18 -5.71
N GLY A 111 -2.87 -3.34 -4.39
CA GLY A 111 -2.57 -2.30 -3.42
C GLY A 111 -1.78 -2.83 -2.23
N LEU A 112 -0.82 -2.06 -1.73
CA LEU A 112 -0.11 -2.32 -0.48
C LEU A 112 -0.27 -1.12 0.44
N SER A 113 -0.92 -1.32 1.59
CA SER A 113 -1.06 -0.28 2.62
C SER A 113 -0.12 -0.59 3.77
N PHE A 114 0.83 0.29 4.03
CA PHE A 114 1.80 0.16 5.11
C PHE A 114 1.47 1.09 6.28
N LEU A 115 1.40 0.54 7.49
CA LEU A 115 1.37 1.28 8.76
C LEU A 115 2.70 1.01 9.49
N GLY A 116 3.67 1.90 9.32
CA GLY A 116 5.03 1.67 9.76
C GLY A 116 5.66 0.49 9.01
N ARG A 117 5.89 -0.63 9.70
CA ARG A 117 6.41 -1.91 9.12
C ARG A 117 5.31 -2.91 8.77
N ARG A 118 4.06 -2.62 9.17
CA ARG A 118 2.96 -3.56 9.04
C ARG A 118 2.24 -3.37 7.71
N VAL A 119 1.88 -4.45 7.03
CA VAL A 119 1.33 -4.40 5.68
C VAL A 119 -0.07 -5.03 5.58
N CYS A 120 -0.93 -4.38 4.81
CA CYS A 120 -2.20 -4.92 4.33
C CYS A 120 -2.19 -4.98 2.80
N PHE A 121 -2.58 -6.15 2.27
CA PHE A 121 -2.65 -6.41 0.84
C PHE A 121 -4.05 -6.17 0.33
N TYR A 122 -4.17 -5.41 -0.75
CA TYR A 122 -5.41 -5.13 -1.44
C TYR A 122 -5.38 -5.65 -2.86
N ARG A 123 -6.54 -6.07 -3.35
CA ARG A 123 -6.75 -6.43 -4.74
C ARG A 123 -8.12 -5.91 -5.18
N LEU A 124 -8.13 -5.20 -6.30
CA LEU A 124 -9.34 -4.78 -6.99
C LEU A 124 -9.50 -5.67 -8.22
N GLU A 125 -10.63 -6.37 -8.29
CA GLU A 125 -11.00 -7.26 -9.38
C GLU A 125 -11.68 -6.52 -10.53
N GLU A 126 -11.75 -7.16 -11.70
CA GLU A 126 -12.45 -6.67 -12.88
C GLU A 126 -13.93 -6.33 -12.61
N GLY A 127 -14.58 -7.08 -11.70
CA GLY A 127 -15.97 -6.86 -11.28
C GLY A 127 -16.18 -5.64 -10.38
N GLY A 128 -15.09 -4.99 -9.95
CA GLY A 128 -15.10 -3.84 -9.06
C GLY A 128 -15.02 -4.17 -7.57
N GLU A 129 -14.89 -5.45 -7.20
CA GLU A 129 -14.70 -5.85 -5.82
C GLU A 129 -13.30 -5.50 -5.33
N VAL A 130 -13.22 -4.83 -4.18
CA VAL A 130 -11.95 -4.60 -3.46
C VAL A 130 -11.85 -5.58 -2.29
N ILE A 131 -10.83 -6.43 -2.35
CA ILE A 131 -10.42 -7.37 -1.31
C ILE A 131 -9.27 -6.75 -0.51
N PRO A 132 -9.26 -6.83 0.84
CA PRO A 132 -10.30 -7.40 1.70
C PRO A 132 -11.61 -6.59 1.62
N PHE A 133 -12.76 -7.25 1.82
CA PHE A 133 -14.05 -6.58 1.82
C PHE A 133 -14.15 -5.55 2.95
N SER A 134 -14.82 -4.43 2.70
CA SER A 134 -15.04 -3.40 3.72
C SER A 134 -16.03 -3.87 4.78
N ILE A 135 -15.80 -3.46 6.02
CA ILE A 135 -16.77 -3.62 7.10
C ILE A 135 -17.65 -2.37 7.11
N PRO A 136 -18.99 -2.48 7.02
CA PRO A 136 -19.87 -1.33 7.06
C PRO A 136 -19.74 -0.56 8.39
N ARG A 137 -19.74 0.77 8.30
CA ARG A 137 -19.84 1.64 9.47
C ARG A 137 -21.23 1.51 10.07
N ASP A 138 -21.28 1.26 11.38
CA ASP A 138 -22.53 1.28 12.12
C ASP A 138 -22.92 2.74 12.41
N PRO A 139 -24.18 3.14 12.14
CA PRO A 139 -24.62 4.52 12.37
C PRO A 139 -24.74 4.89 13.86
N ASP A 140 -24.90 3.90 14.74
CA ASP A 140 -25.24 4.10 16.15
C ASP A 140 -24.07 3.80 17.10
N ILE A 141 -23.04 3.06 16.65
CA ILE A 141 -21.87 2.73 17.47
C ILE A 141 -20.53 2.98 16.76
N VAL A 142 -19.48 3.20 17.55
CA VAL A 142 -18.10 3.20 17.05
C VAL A 142 -17.65 1.76 16.86
N ASN A 143 -17.77 1.24 15.64
CA ASN A 143 -17.20 -0.05 15.24
C ASN A 143 -15.89 0.13 14.46
N ASP A 144 -14.99 -0.84 14.64
CA ASP A 144 -13.72 -0.88 13.90
C ASP A 144 -13.96 -1.41 12.47
N VAL A 145 -14.04 -0.49 11.52
CA VAL A 145 -14.28 -0.80 10.10
C VAL A 145 -13.02 -1.26 9.36
N ALA A 146 -11.84 -1.07 9.98
CA ALA A 146 -10.53 -1.40 9.44
C ALA A 146 -9.66 -2.06 10.52
N PRO A 147 -9.97 -3.32 10.87
CA PRO A 147 -9.36 -3.99 12.01
C PRO A 147 -7.86 -4.18 11.82
N GLN A 148 -7.13 -4.17 12.94
CA GLN A 148 -5.67 -4.39 12.97
C GLN A 148 -5.23 -5.68 12.26
N GLN A 149 -6.10 -6.69 12.21
CA GLN A 149 -5.85 -7.95 11.51
C GLN A 149 -5.51 -7.76 10.02
N GLY A 150 -5.98 -6.68 9.39
CA GLY A 150 -5.60 -6.31 8.02
C GLY A 150 -4.11 -6.02 7.88
N TRP A 151 -3.48 -5.42 8.89
CA TRP A 151 -2.05 -5.09 8.97
C TRP A 151 -1.30 -5.99 9.96
N ARG A 152 -1.65 -7.28 10.02
CA ARG A 152 -1.03 -8.20 10.98
C ARG A 152 0.41 -8.57 10.62
N MET A 153 0.75 -8.56 9.33
CA MET A 153 2.03 -9.02 8.80
C MET A 153 3.08 -7.92 8.94
N ASP A 154 4.28 -8.31 9.36
CA ASP A 154 5.43 -7.42 9.46
C ASP A 154 6.34 -7.62 8.24
N ILE A 155 6.73 -6.52 7.58
CA ILE A 155 7.53 -6.56 6.35
C ILE A 155 8.93 -7.16 6.55
N LEU A 156 9.44 -7.22 7.78
CA LEU A 156 10.73 -7.86 8.07
C LEU A 156 10.62 -9.38 8.26
N GLU A 157 9.41 -9.95 8.29
CA GLU A 157 9.19 -11.40 8.34
C GLU A 157 9.37 -12.02 6.94
N GLN A 158 10.00 -13.20 6.88
CA GLN A 158 10.26 -13.90 5.62
C GLN A 158 8.97 -14.18 4.83
N ASP A 159 7.91 -14.62 5.51
CA ASP A 159 6.61 -14.92 4.87
C ASP A 159 5.99 -13.70 4.20
N THR A 160 6.23 -12.50 4.75
CA THR A 160 5.77 -11.24 4.16
C THR A 160 6.62 -10.84 2.98
N GLU A 161 7.94 -11.06 3.07
CA GLU A 161 8.87 -10.86 1.96
C GLU A 161 8.50 -11.71 0.76
N ASP A 162 8.30 -13.01 0.97
CA ASP A 162 7.96 -13.95 -0.08
C ASP A 162 6.65 -13.53 -0.78
N GLN A 163 5.63 -13.11 -0.01
CA GLN A 163 4.37 -12.61 -0.58
C GLN A 163 4.52 -11.34 -1.43
N ILE A 164 5.36 -10.38 -1.01
CA ILE A 164 5.61 -9.17 -1.81
C ILE A 164 6.35 -9.53 -3.10
N ARG A 165 7.32 -10.44 -3.05
CA ARG A 165 8.06 -10.87 -4.24
C ARG A 165 7.18 -11.66 -5.20
N ASP A 166 6.33 -12.54 -4.69
CA ASP A 166 5.35 -13.28 -5.49
C ASP A 166 4.35 -12.33 -6.16
N LEU A 167 3.92 -11.28 -5.45
CA LEU A 167 3.08 -10.22 -6.01
C LEU A 167 3.80 -9.52 -7.17
N VAL A 168 5.08 -9.16 -7.00
CA VAL A 168 5.90 -8.49 -8.04
C VAL A 168 6.05 -9.36 -9.29
N ILE A 169 6.13 -10.69 -9.14
CA ILE A 169 6.16 -11.63 -10.27
C ILE A 169 4.78 -11.74 -10.95
N THR A 170 3.71 -11.57 -10.18
CA THR A 170 2.32 -11.70 -10.66
C THR A 170 1.86 -10.51 -11.51
N ILE A 171 2.37 -9.30 -11.23
CA ILE A 171 1.98 -8.05 -11.90
C ILE A 171 2.72 -7.80 -13.20
#